data_AF-A0A1F5CRF0-F1
#
_entry.id   AF-A0A1F5CRF0-F1
#
_cell.length_a   1.000
_cell.length_b   1.000
_cell.length_c   1.000
_cell.angle_alpha   90.00
_cell.angle_beta   90.00
_cell.angle_gamma   90.00
#
_symmetry.space_group_name_H-M   'P 1'
#
loop_
_entity.id
_entity.type
_entity.pdbx_description
1 polymer ?
#
loop_
_entity_poly.entity_id
_entity_poly.type
_entity_poly.pdbx_seq_one_letter_code
_entity_poly.pdbx_strand_id
1 'polypeptide(L)' 'MQVKTMGKLEEVVVSALKNSGEGLTLAEIAEKIGESEKKVFRELRSLFQKGMIDTESRRYKLSKG' A
#
# COMPACT_ATOMS: atom_id res chain seq x y z
N MET A 1 5.70 -15.77 18.34
CA MET A 1 5.13 -14.82 17.36
C MET A 1 6.12 -14.67 16.22
N GLN A 2 5.78 -15.04 14.99
CA GLN A 2 6.60 -14.63 13.84
C GLN A 2 6.25 -13.19 13.51
N VAL A 3 7.18 -12.26 13.72
CA VAL A 3 7.11 -10.93 13.11
C VAL A 3 7.28 -11.14 11.61
N LYS A 4 6.17 -11.02 10.86
CA LYS A 4 6.20 -11.11 9.40
C LYS A 4 6.87 -9.82 8.89
N THR A 5 8.17 -9.90 8.62
CA THR A 5 8.95 -8.83 8.00
C THR A 5 8.29 -8.38 6.70
N MET A 6 8.36 -7.08 6.40
CA MET A 6 7.80 -6.55 5.15
C MET A 6 8.50 -7.14 3.93
N GLY A 7 7.73 -7.43 2.89
CA GLY A 7 8.27 -7.80 1.59
C GLY A 7 8.77 -6.57 0.83
N LYS A 8 9.71 -6.76 -0.11
CA LYS A 8 10.24 -5.67 -0.95
C LYS A 8 9.14 -4.86 -1.66
N LEU A 9 8.11 -5.53 -2.16
CA LEU A 9 7.02 -4.85 -2.86
C LEU A 9 6.12 -4.07 -1.90
N GLU A 10 5.92 -4.56 -0.67
CA GLU A 10 5.21 -3.81 0.38
C GLU A 10 5.96 -2.52 0.73
N GLU A 11 7.29 -2.56 0.83
CA GLU A 11 8.13 -1.38 1.07
C GLU A 11 8.00 -0.34 -0.05
N VAL A 12 7.97 -0.79 -1.29
CA VAL A 12 7.78 0.07 -2.47
C VAL A 12 6.39 0.71 -2.45
N VAL A 13 5.33 -0.06 -2.15
CA VAL A 13 3.96 0.46 -2.01
C VAL A 13 3.86 1.48 -0.88
N VAL A 14 4.42 1.21 0.29
CA VAL A 14 4.47 2.16 1.42
C VAL A 14 5.20 3.43 1.02
N SER A 15 6.32 3.31 0.30
CA SER A 15 7.09 4.46 -0.18
C SER A 15 6.30 5.30 -1.21
N ALA A 16 5.50 4.66 -2.06
CA ALA A 16 4.61 5.34 -2.99
C ALA A 16 3.55 6.19 -2.26
N LEU A 17 3.05 5.70 -1.11
CA LEU A 17 2.02 6.35 -0.29
C LEU A 17 2.53 7.45 0.65
N LYS A 18 3.82 7.45 1.04
CA LYS A 18 4.40 8.42 2.00
C LYS A 18 4.15 9.89 1.65
N ASN A 19 4.12 10.23 0.37
CA ASN A 19 3.97 11.61 -0.11
C ASN A 19 2.56 11.91 -0.65
N SER A 20 1.62 10.99 -0.50
CA SER A 20 0.27 11.12 -1.03
C SER A 20 -0.69 11.44 0.09
N GLY A 21 -0.85 12.74 0.39
CA GLY A 21 -1.69 13.24 1.49
C GLY A 21 -3.14 12.77 1.39
N GLU A 22 -3.76 12.87 0.21
CA GLU A 22 -5.12 12.38 -0.06
C GLU A 22 -5.20 10.86 -0.28
N GLY A 23 -4.06 10.15 -0.21
CA GLY A 23 -3.93 8.76 -0.64
C GLY A 23 -3.89 8.60 -2.16
N LEU A 24 -3.69 7.37 -2.60
CA LEU A 24 -3.66 6.99 -4.02
C LEU A 24 -4.67 5.87 -4.28
N THR A 25 -5.23 5.85 -5.47
CA THR A 25 -6.01 4.73 -5.99
C THR A 25 -5.10 3.55 -6.34
N LEU A 26 -5.69 2.36 -6.51
CA LEU A 26 -4.95 1.17 -6.94
C LEU A 26 -4.19 1.39 -8.26
N ALA A 27 -4.84 2.03 -9.23
CA ALA A 27 -4.28 2.33 -10.54
C ALA A 27 -3.10 3.30 -10.45
N GLU A 28 -3.23 4.40 -9.69
CA GLU A 28 -2.14 5.37 -9.49
C GLU A 28 -0.92 4.73 -8.81
N ILE A 29 -1.13 3.83 -7.84
CA ILE A 29 -0.02 3.10 -7.19
C ILE A 29 0.65 2.17 -8.19
N ALA A 30 -0.15 1.40 -8.94
CA ALA A 30 0.33 0.46 -9.96
C ALA A 30 1.18 1.16 -11.03
N GLU A 31 0.69 2.29 -11.55
CA GLU A 31 1.41 3.13 -12.51
C GLU A 31 2.72 3.67 -11.91
N LYS A 32 2.66 4.23 -10.70
CA LYS A 32 3.82 4.86 -10.04
C LYS A 32 4.95 3.87 -9.73
N ILE A 33 4.62 2.60 -9.47
CA ILE A 33 5.62 1.57 -9.13
C ILE A 33 5.93 0.63 -10.31
N GLY A 34 5.27 0.80 -11.46
CA GLY A 34 5.49 -0.01 -12.66
C GLY A 34 5.02 -1.48 -12.52
N GLU A 35 3.98 -1.74 -11.73
CA GLU A 35 3.47 -3.09 -11.47
C GLU A 35 1.99 -3.22 -11.83
N SER A 36 1.53 -4.46 -12.04
CA SER A 36 0.10 -4.71 -12.29
C SER A 36 -0.77 -4.42 -11.06
N GLU A 37 -1.96 -3.87 -11.26
CA GLU A 37 -2.96 -3.65 -10.19
C GLU A 37 -3.22 -4.89 -9.34
N LYS A 38 -3.27 -6.09 -9.95
CA LYS A 38 -3.47 -7.35 -9.22
C LYS A 38 -2.37 -7.63 -8.20
N LYS A 39 -1.10 -7.35 -8.54
CA LYS A 39 0.02 -7.49 -7.60
C LYS A 39 -0.08 -6.44 -6.50
N VAL A 40 -0.29 -5.18 -6.87
CA VAL A 40 -0.42 -4.07 -5.91
C VAL A 40 -1.56 -4.34 -4.93
N PHE A 41 -2.70 -4.83 -5.40
CA PHE A 41 -3.85 -5.16 -4.56
C PHE A 41 -3.53 -6.21 -3.50
N ARG A 42 -2.72 -7.22 -3.82
CA ARG A 42 -2.29 -8.24 -2.84
C ARG A 42 -1.45 -7.63 -1.73
N GLU A 43 -0.53 -6.73 -2.08
CA GLU A 43 0.32 -6.05 -1.10
C GLU A 43 -0.47 -5.06 -0.26
N LEU A 44 -1.37 -4.28 -0.87
CA LEU A 44 -2.28 -3.39 -0.14
C LEU A 44 -3.14 -4.17 0.85
N ARG A 45 -3.68 -5.33 0.45
CA ARG A 45 -4.43 -6.21 1.36
C ARG A 45 -3.57 -6.69 2.52
N SER A 46 -2.31 -7.07 2.27
CA SER A 46 -1.37 -7.50 3.31
C SER A 46 -1.04 -6.35 4.27
N LEU A 47 -0.76 -5.15 3.75
CA LEU A 47 -0.50 -3.95 4.54
C LEU A 47 -1.70 -3.51 5.38
N PHE A 48 -2.92 -3.62 4.83
CA PHE A 48 -4.16 -3.33 5.55
C PHE A 48 -4.36 -4.30 6.72
N GLN A 49 -4.13 -5.61 6.50
CA GLN A 49 -4.18 -6.61 7.57
C GLN A 49 -3.14 -6.38 8.67
N LYS A 50 -2.02 -5.73 8.34
CA LYS A 50 -0.98 -5.32 9.29
C LYS A 50 -1.29 -3.99 9.99
N GLY A 51 -2.38 -3.31 9.64
CA GLY A 51 -2.72 -1.98 10.17
C GLY A 51 -1.79 -0.86 9.69
N MET A 52 -1.05 -1.06 8.60
CA MET A 52 -0.08 -0.06 8.10
C MET A 52 -0.71 0.97 7.17
N ILE A 53 -1.84 0.63 6.56
CA ILE A 53 -2.56 1.51 5.63
C ILE A 53 -4.05 1.50 5.96
N ASP A 54 -4.70 2.61 5.66
CA ASP A 54 -6.14 2.76 5.69
C ASP A 54 -6.69 2.90 4.28
N THR A 55 -7.96 2.56 4.11
CA THR A 55 -8.68 2.77 2.85
C THR A 55 -9.94 3.59 3.07
N GLU A 56 -10.12 4.61 2.23
CA GLU A 56 -11.28 5.49 2.25
C GLU A 56 -11.61 5.88 0.80
N SER A 57 -12.87 5.73 0.39
CA SER A 57 -13.32 6.06 -0.97
C SER A 57 -12.46 5.45 -2.10
N ARG A 58 -11.99 4.21 -1.91
CA ARG A 58 -11.08 3.48 -2.82
C ARG A 58 -9.69 4.11 -2.99
N ARG A 59 -9.31 5.02 -2.09
CA ARG A 59 -7.95 5.54 -1.95
C ARG A 59 -7.28 4.88 -0.76
N TYR A 60 -5.99 4.63 -0.89
CA TYR A 60 -5.14 4.02 0.12
C TYR A 60 -4.21 5.08 0.67
N LYS A 61 -4.09 5.16 1.99
CA LYS A 61 -3.23 6.10 2.70
C LYS A 61 -2.47 5.37 3.79
N LEU A 62 -1.30 5.88 4.19
CA LEU A 62 -0.64 5.34 5.37
C LEU A 62 -1.54 5.56 6.59
N SER A 63 -1.66 4.52 7.42
CA SER A 63 -2.40 4.68 8.67
C SER A 63 -1.64 5.64 9.56
N LYS A 64 -2.37 6.55 10.20
CA LYS A 64 -1.79 7.40 11.25
C LYS A 64 -1.65 6.50 12.47
N GLY A 65 -0.47 5.93 12.65
CA GLY A 65 -0.09 5.32 13.92
C GLY A 65 -0.27 6.29 15.08
#